data_AF-A0A1J3F1G0-F1
#
_entry.id   AF-A0A1J3F1G0-F1
#
_cell.length_a   1.000
_cell.length_b   1.000
_cell.length_c   1.000
_cell.angle_alpha   90.00
_cell.angle_beta   90.00
_cell.angle_gamma   90.00
#
_symmetry.space_group_name_H-M   'P 1'
#
loop_
_entity.id
_entity.type
_entity.pdbx_description
1 polymer ?
#
loop_
_entity_poly.entity_id
_entity_poly.type
_entity_poly.pdbx_seq_one_letter_code
_entity_poly.pdbx_strand_id
1 'polypeptide(L)' 'VRVKVWFDVARPLRKSKMVVLPDGEQKIVEFFYEQIQKRCYNCQRLNHEKDFCPLLVKERQEKAAIRRTTDFAKKKQAG' A
#
# COMPACT_ATOMS: atom_id res chain seq x y z
N VAL A 1 12.02 16.52 -22.80
CA VAL A 1 10.71 17.02 -22.33
C VAL A 1 10.54 16.60 -20.87
N ARG A 2 10.21 17.53 -19.96
CA ARG A 2 9.92 17.24 -18.54
C ARG A 2 8.49 17.67 -18.24
N VAL A 3 7.72 16.83 -17.56
CA VAL A 3 6.30 17.09 -17.26
C VAL A 3 6.11 17.12 -15.75
N LYS A 4 5.38 18.12 -15.25
CA LYS A 4 4.97 18.20 -13.84
C LYS A 4 3.70 17.38 -13.66
N VAL A 5 3.69 16.47 -12.68
CA VAL A 5 2.54 15.63 -12.36
C VAL A 5 2.14 15.78 -10.90
N TRP A 6 0.84 15.76 -10.63
CA TRP A 6 0.29 15.66 -9.28
C TRP A 6 -0.04 14.19 -9.02
N PHE A 7 0.39 13.66 -7.88
CA PHE A 7 0.05 12.30 -7.45
C PHE A 7 -0.34 12.27 -5.98
N ASP A 8 -1.32 11.43 -5.66
CA ASP A 8 -1.80 11.20 -4.31
C ASP A 8 -0.89 10.18 -3.61
N VAL A 9 -0.12 10.65 -2.62
CA VAL A 9 0.87 9.85 -1.87
C VAL A 9 0.23 8.75 -1.01
N ALA A 10 -1.07 8.84 -0.74
CA ALA A 10 -1.82 7.83 0.00
C ALA A 10 -2.26 6.65 -0.89
N ARG A 11 -2.13 6.78 -2.22
CA ARG A 11 -2.40 5.69 -3.17
C ARG A 11 -1.10 4.99 -3.57
N PRO A 12 -1.15 3.69 -3.90
CA PRO A 12 -0.01 2.99 -4.50
C PRO A 12 0.48 3.70 -5.76
N LEU A 13 1.80 3.73 -5.94
CA LEU A 13 2.41 4.27 -7.16
C LEU A 13 1.93 3.50 -8.39
N ARG A 14 1.40 4.24 -9.36
CA ARG A 14 0.92 3.67 -10.63
C ARG A 14 2.11 3.31 -11.51
N LYS A 15 2.11 2.11 -12.09
CA LYS A 15 3.15 1.66 -13.03
C LYS A 15 2.89 2.11 -14.46
N SER A 16 1.62 2.34 -14.81
CA SER A 16 1.22 2.85 -16.11
C SER A 16 -0.06 3.66 -16.01
N LYS A 17 -0.33 4.44 -17.06
CA LYS A 17 -1.61 5.14 -17.25
C LYS A 17 -1.92 5.22 -18.73
N MET A 18 -3.17 4.91 -19.08
CA MET A 18 -3.71 5.20 -20.40
C MET A 18 -3.97 6.70 -20.52
N VAL A 19 -3.40 7.31 -21.55
CA VAL A 19 -3.61 8.72 -21.89
C VAL A 19 -4.26 8.81 -23.26
N VAL A 20 -5.18 9.76 -23.39
CA VAL A 20 -5.81 10.10 -24.67
C VAL A 20 -5.04 11.29 -25.23
N LEU A 21 -4.52 11.13 -26.44
CA LEU A 21 -3.84 12.18 -27.18
C LEU A 21 -4.87 13.13 -27.82
N PRO A 22 -4.48 14.36 -28.21
CA PRO A 22 -5.40 15.34 -28.78
C PRO A 22 -6.13 14.87 -30.05
N ASP A 23 -5.55 13.91 -30.77
CA ASP A 23 -6.12 13.27 -31.97
C ASP A 23 -7.10 12.12 -31.65
N GLY A 24 -7.32 11.83 -30.36
CA GLY A 24 -8.19 10.76 -29.89
C GLY A 24 -7.50 9.40 -29.74
N GLU A 25 -6.21 9.27 -30.09
CA GLU A 25 -5.49 8.01 -29.92
C GLU A 25 -5.25 7.71 -28.44
N GLN A 26 -5.43 6.45 -28.05
CA GLN A 26 -5.13 5.98 -26.70
C GLN A 26 -3.74 5.36 -26.66
N LYS A 27 -2.86 5.89 -25.80
CA LYS A 27 -1.53 5.33 -25.55
C LYS A 27 -1.39 4.93 -24.09
N ILE A 28 -0.70 3.82 -23.84
CA ILE A 28 -0.27 3.44 -22.49
C ILE A 28 1.09 4.08 -22.24
N VAL A 29 1.19 4.90 -21.20
CA VAL A 29 2.45 5.45 -20.73
C VAL A 29 2.88 4.65 -19.52
N GLU A 30 4.10 4.12 -19.57
CA GLU A 30 4.75 3.46 -18.43
C GLU A 30 5.52 4.48 -17.58
N PHE A 31 5.49 4.29 -16.27
CA PHE A 31 6.16 5.15 -15.31
C PHE A 31 7.33 4.42 -14.66
N PHE A 32 8.53 4.91 -14.95
CA PHE A 32 9.74 4.56 -14.23
C PHE A 32 10.03 5.67 -13.23
N TYR A 33 10.05 5.31 -11.95
CA TYR A 33 10.34 6.27 -10.89
C TYR A 33 11.77 6.07 -10.41
N GLU A 34 12.57 7.12 -10.56
CA GLU A 34 13.94 7.15 -10.07
C GLU A 34 13.99 7.76 -8.67
N GLN A 35 14.85 7.21 -7.81
CA GLN A 35 15.16 7.77 -6.48
C GLN A 35 13.96 8.02 -5.55
N ILE A 36 12.89 7.22 -5.63
CA ILE A 36 11.80 7.32 -4.65
C ILE A 36 12.30 6.92 -3.27
N GLN A 37 12.41 7.91 -2.39
CA GLN A 37 12.69 7.72 -0.98
C GLN A 37 11.38 7.47 -0.20
N LYS A 38 11.47 6.69 0.88
CA LYS A 38 10.36 6.45 1.84
C LYS A 38 9.11 5.74 1.29
N ARG A 39 9.25 4.96 0.23
CA ARG A 39 8.18 4.06 -0.24
C ARG A 39 8.03 2.87 0.72
N CYS A 40 6.82 2.64 1.20
CA CYS A 40 6.49 1.42 1.95
C CYS A 40 6.41 0.22 1.00
N TYR A 41 7.26 -0.79 1.16
CA TYR A 41 7.29 -1.97 0.28
C TYR A 41 6.08 -2.89 0.43
N ASN A 42 5.35 -2.83 1.55
CA ASN A 42 4.20 -3.71 1.79
C ASN A 42 2.94 -3.23 1.07
N CYS A 43 2.72 -1.92 1.02
CA CYS A 43 1.50 -1.34 0.44
C CYS A 43 1.75 -0.35 -0.70
N GLN A 44 3.03 -0.08 -1.03
CA GLN A 44 3.47 0.75 -2.15
C GLN A 44 3.10 2.24 -2.07
N ARG A 45 2.73 2.74 -0.88
CA ARG A 45 2.44 4.16 -0.59
C ARG A 45 3.69 4.90 -0.11
N LEU A 46 3.70 6.23 -0.21
CA LEU A 46 4.84 7.08 0.20
C LEU A 46 4.53 7.93 1.44
N ASN A 47 3.35 7.76 2.03
CA ASN A 47 2.88 8.62 3.11
C ASN A 47 3.17 8.07 4.52
N HIS A 48 3.90 6.96 4.65
CA HIS A 48 4.25 6.36 5.94
C HIS A 48 5.49 5.47 5.84
N GLU A 49 6.12 5.24 6.98
CA GLU A 49 7.19 4.25 7.15
C GLU A 49 6.63 2.86 7.44
N LYS A 50 7.44 1.82 7.23
CA LYS A 50 7.05 0.41 7.36
C LYS A 50 6.26 0.11 8.65
N ASP A 51 6.70 0.67 9.78
CA ASP A 51 6.13 0.38 11.09
C ASP A 51 4.72 0.92 11.29
N PHE A 52 4.35 1.95 10.51
CA PHE A 52 3.02 2.55 10.48
C PHE A 52 2.18 2.07 9.30
N CYS A 53 2.64 1.03 8.59
CA CYS A 53 1.91 0.51 7.45
C CYS A 53 0.53 -0.01 7.87
N PRO A 54 -0.58 0.51 7.30
CA PRO A 54 -1.92 0.09 7.68
C PRO A 54 -2.16 -1.41 7.51
N LEU A 55 -1.55 -2.03 6.49
CA LEU A 55 -1.65 -3.46 6.25
C LEU A 55 -0.95 -4.26 7.37
N LEU A 56 0.27 -3.87 7.75
CA LEU A 56 1.03 -4.53 8.82
C LEU A 56 0.45 -4.27 10.21
N VAL A 57 -0.11 -3.08 10.45
CA VAL A 57 -0.81 -2.77 11.70
C VAL A 57 -2.02 -3.67 11.84
N LYS A 58 -2.84 -3.78 10.78
CA LYS A 58 -4.02 -4.65 10.76
C LYS A 58 -3.64 -6.11 11.02
N GLU A 59 -2.62 -6.63 10.34
CA GLU A 59 -2.15 -8.01 10.54
C GLU A 59 -1.70 -8.27 12.00
N ARG A 60 -0.97 -7.32 12.61
CA ARG A 60 -0.57 -7.42 14.02
C ARG A 60 -1.78 -7.44 14.95
N GLN A 61 -2.78 -6.61 14.69
CA GLN A 61 -4.01 -6.56 15.48
C GLN A 61 -4.80 -7.88 15.36
N GLU A 62 -4.93 -8.43 14.16
CA GLU A 62 -5.58 -9.72 13.92
C GLU A 62 -4.88 -10.86 14.66
N LYS A 63 -3.54 -10.93 14.59
CA LYS A 63 -2.76 -11.92 15.35
C LYS A 63 -2.96 -11.78 16.87
N ALA A 64 -3.03 -10.55 17.39
CA ALA A 64 -3.29 -10.31 18.79
C ALA A 64 -4.72 -10.73 19.20
N ALA A 65 -5.71 -10.50 18.34
CA ALA A 65 -7.09 -10.93 18.57
C ALA A 65 -7.19 -12.47 18.61
N ILE A 66 -6.56 -13.18 17.67
CA ILE A 66 -6.51 -14.65 17.64
C ILE A 66 -5.86 -15.19 18.92
N ARG A 67 -4.73 -14.63 19.35
CA ARG A 67 -4.07 -15.08 20.58
C ARG A 67 -5.02 -14.98 21.78
N ARG A 68 -5.66 -13.83 21.96
CA ARG A 68 -6.64 -13.62 23.04
C ARG A 68 -7.74 -14.67 22.99
N THR A 69 -8.39 -14.89 21.85
CA THR A 69 -9.48 -15.88 21.74
C THR A 69 -8.99 -17.30 22.02
N THR A 70 -7.80 -17.68 21.55
CA THR A 70 -7.22 -19.00 21.85
C THR A 70 -6.91 -19.17 23.33
N ASP A 71 -6.39 -18.14 24.00
CA ASP A 71 -6.09 -18.19 25.43
C ASP A 71 -7.36 -18.31 26.27
N PHE A 72 -8.44 -17.62 25.90
CA PHE A 72 -9.75 -17.76 26.52
C PHE A 72 -10.34 -19.17 26.31
N ALA A 73 -10.23 -19.72 25.10
CA ALA A 73 -10.73 -21.07 24.81
C ALA A 73 -9.98 -22.16 25.60
N LYS A 74 -8.66 -22.04 25.72
CA LYS A 74 -7.83 -22.95 26.54
C LYS A 74 -8.22 -22.90 28.01
N LYS A 75 -8.42 -21.70 28.57
CA LYS A 75 -8.86 -21.55 29.97
C LYS A 75 -10.21 -22.19 30.24
N LYS A 76 -11.16 -22.13 29.29
CA LYS A 76 -12.50 -22.72 29.43
C LYS A 76 -12.50 -24.26 29.36
N GLN A 77 -11.49 -24.88 28.74
CA GLN A 77 -11.37 -26.34 28.67
C GLN A 77 -10.62 -26.95 29.86
N ALA A 78 -9.90 -26.12 30.63
CA ALA A 78 -9.09 -26.54 31.77
C ALA A 78 -9.80 -26.40 33.12
N GLY A 79 -11.05 -25.92 33.14
CA GLY A 79 -11.92 -25.86 34.33
C GLY A 79 -13.25 -26.51 34.02
#